data_AF-A0A847E3F1-F1
#
_entry.id   AF-A0A847E3F1-F1
#
_cell.length_a   1.000
_cell.length_b   1.000
_cell.length_c   1.000
_cell.angle_alpha   90.00
_cell.angle_beta   90.00
_cell.angle_gamma   90.00
#
_symmetry.space_group_name_H-M   'P 1'
#
loop_
_entity.id
_entity.type
_entity.pdbx_description
1 polymer ?
#
loop_
_entity_poly.entity_id
_entity_poly.type
_entity_poly.pdbx_seq_one_letter_code
_entity_poly.pdbx_strand_id
1 'polypeptide(L)'
;MSNKASKTTKRRLRLFTIITLIVFVLFVSNVASLYIQIQNSNQKETELVVELNTLKDKTIYLQNEVKKLSDPDYVAKYAREKYLYSKDGEYTIKLP
;
A
#
# COMPACT_ATOMS: atom_id res chain seq x y z
N MET A 1 43.83 -9.49 50.17
CA MET A 1 42.67 -9.55 51.10
C MET A 1 41.40 -9.67 50.27
N SER A 2 40.69 -10.80 50.37
CA SER A 2 39.41 -11.02 49.66
C SER A 2 38.29 -10.39 50.48
N ASN A 3 37.80 -9.23 50.05
CA ASN A 3 36.63 -8.59 50.65
C ASN A 3 35.39 -9.41 50.33
N LYS A 4 35.03 -10.34 51.22
CA LYS A 4 33.79 -11.10 51.12
C LYS A 4 32.61 -10.13 51.28
N ALA A 5 31.94 -9.84 50.17
CA ALA A 5 30.74 -9.01 50.18
C ALA A 5 29.70 -9.55 51.18
N SER A 6 29.20 -8.67 52.04
CA SER A 6 28.18 -8.99 53.05
C SER A 6 26.94 -9.62 52.41
N LYS A 7 26.27 -10.53 53.14
CA LYS A 7 25.05 -11.22 52.67
C LYS A 7 23.97 -10.22 52.20
N THR A 8 23.90 -9.04 52.81
CA THR A 8 22.98 -7.96 52.44
C THR A 8 23.32 -7.34 51.08
N THR A 9 24.61 -7.09 50.80
CA THR A 9 25.11 -6.59 49.51
C THR A 9 24.79 -7.56 48.38
N LYS A 10 24.99 -8.87 48.60
CA LYS A 10 24.65 -9.91 47.60
C LYS A 10 23.14 -10.02 47.33
N ARG A 11 22.29 -9.75 48.34
CA ARG A 11 20.83 -9.71 48.17
C ARG A 11 20.39 -8.49 47.38
N ARG A 12 20.96 -7.32 47.67
CA ARG A 12 20.71 -6.07 46.90
C ARG A 12 21.15 -6.22 45.45
N LEU A 13 22.34 -6.78 45.21
CA LEU A 13 22.85 -7.01 43.85
C LEU A 13 21.94 -7.94 43.05
N ARG A 14 21.44 -9.03 43.66
CA ARG A 14 20.47 -9.94 43.01
C ARG A 14 19.18 -9.25 42.62
N LEU A 15 18.63 -8.39 43.51
CA LEU A 15 17.43 -7.63 43.19
C LEU A 15 17.66 -6.66 42.04
N PHE A 16 18.78 -5.93 42.06
CA PHE A 16 19.16 -5.05 40.95
C PHE A 16 19.28 -5.80 39.64
N THR A 17 19.97 -6.96 39.61
CA THR A 17 20.11 -7.74 38.37
C THR A 17 18.77 -8.21 37.82
N ILE A 18 17.81 -8.58 38.67
CA ILE A 18 16.47 -8.99 38.22
C ILE A 18 15.73 -7.80 37.62
N ILE A 19 15.77 -6.64 38.28
CA ILE A 19 15.12 -5.41 37.78
C ILE A 19 15.74 -5.00 36.44
N THR A 20 17.07 -4.99 36.34
CA THR A 20 17.76 -4.66 35.08
C THR A 20 17.41 -5.64 33.97
N LEU A 21 17.29 -6.94 34.27
CA LEU A 21 16.87 -7.93 33.29
C LEU A 21 15.44 -7.67 32.78
N ILE A 22 14.52 -7.33 33.67
CA ILE A 22 13.13 -6.99 33.29
C ILE A 22 13.10 -5.77 32.37
N VAL A 23 13.81 -4.70 32.76
CA VAL A 23 13.91 -3.49 31.93
C VAL A 23 14.54 -3.80 30.57
N PHE A 24 15.56 -4.65 30.54
CA PHE A 24 16.20 -5.06 29.29
C PHE A 24 15.24 -5.82 28.36
N VAL A 25 14.45 -6.76 28.90
CA VAL A 25 13.45 -7.49 28.10
C VAL A 25 12.40 -6.53 27.54
N LEU A 26 11.92 -5.58 28.35
CA LEU A 26 10.98 -4.55 27.89
C LEU A 26 11.59 -3.66 26.80
N PHE A 27 12.86 -3.28 26.94
CA PHE A 27 13.56 -2.49 25.93
C PHE A 27 13.67 -3.23 24.60
N VAL A 28 14.13 -4.49 24.62
CA VAL A 28 14.28 -5.32 23.41
C VAL A 28 12.93 -5.50 22.70
N SER A 29 11.86 -5.75 23.46
CA SER A 29 10.52 -5.91 22.88
C SER A 29 9.97 -4.61 22.27
N ASN A 30 10.27 -3.45 22.85
CA ASN A 30 9.96 -2.15 22.24
C ASN A 30 10.71 -1.95 20.92
N VAL A 31 12.02 -2.22 20.89
CA VAL A 31 12.84 -2.08 19.68
C VAL A 31 12.34 -3.02 18.57
N ALA A 32 12.02 -4.26 18.90
CA ALA A 32 11.46 -5.22 17.94
C ALA A 32 10.11 -4.75 17.37
N SER A 33 9.23 -4.23 18.23
CA SER A 33 7.93 -3.71 17.81
C SER A 33 8.06 -2.50 16.88
N LEU A 34 8.98 -1.58 17.21
CA LEU A 34 9.27 -0.42 16.37
C LEU A 34 9.83 -0.84 15.01
N TYR A 35 10.73 -1.83 14.97
CA TYR A 35 11.29 -2.34 13.73
C TYR A 35 10.20 -2.93 12.81
N ILE A 36 9.28 -3.73 13.37
CA ILE A 36 8.13 -4.29 12.63
C ILE A 36 7.22 -3.16 12.12
N GLN A 37 6.95 -2.14 12.94
CA GLN A 37 6.12 -1.01 12.54
C GLN A 37 6.74 -0.23 11.37
N ILE A 38 8.04 0.01 11.39
CA ILE A 38 8.76 0.68 10.30
C ILE A 38 8.66 -0.14 9.00
N GLN A 39 8.88 -1.46 9.07
CA GLN A 39 8.74 -2.32 7.91
C GLN A 39 7.33 -2.30 7.32
N ASN A 40 6.31 -2.41 8.18
CA ASN A 40 4.92 -2.36 7.74
C ASN A 40 4.55 -1.00 7.14
N SER A 41 5.06 0.11 7.68
CA SER A 41 4.86 1.44 7.08
C SER A 41 5.51 1.54 5.70
N ASN A 42 6.75 1.09 5.54
CA ASN A 42 7.44 1.12 4.25
C ASN A 42 6.69 0.30 3.19
N GLN A 43 6.17 -0.89 3.57
CA GLN A 43 5.35 -1.70 2.69
C GLN A 43 4.07 -0.96 2.27
N LYS A 44 3.34 -0.37 3.23
CA LYS A 44 2.15 0.44 2.93
C LYS A 44 2.45 1.63 2.02
N GLU A 45 3.58 2.31 2.22
CA GLU A 45 3.98 3.40 1.33
C GLU A 45 4.19 2.89 -0.10
N THR A 46 4.86 1.75 -0.29
CA THR A 46 5.06 1.17 -1.62
C THR A 46 3.73 0.76 -2.28
N GLU A 47 2.83 0.15 -1.52
CA GLU A 47 1.50 -0.23 -2.00
C GLU A 47 0.68 1.01 -2.40
N LEU A 48 0.67 2.05 -1.57
CA LEU A 48 -0.02 3.30 -1.84
C LEU A 48 0.54 4.03 -3.07
N VAL A 49 1.86 3.99 -3.27
CA VAL A 49 2.49 4.58 -4.47
C VAL A 49 2.08 3.82 -5.73
N VAL A 50 2.04 2.49 -5.68
CA VAL A 50 1.55 1.67 -6.78
C VAL A 50 0.08 1.97 -7.05
N GLU A 51 -0.77 1.98 -6.03
CA GLU A 51 -2.19 2.29 -6.15
C GLU A 51 -2.40 3.68 -6.75
N LEU A 52 -1.68 4.69 -6.27
CA LEU A 52 -1.73 6.05 -6.83
C LEU A 52 -1.37 6.09 -8.30
N ASN A 53 -0.32 5.38 -8.72
CA ASN A 53 0.08 5.34 -10.13
C ASN A 53 -0.99 4.66 -10.98
N THR A 54 -1.54 3.53 -10.53
CA THR A 54 -2.64 2.86 -11.26
C THR A 54 -3.89 3.73 -11.37
N LEU A 55 -4.24 4.47 -10.31
CA LEU A 55 -5.36 5.42 -10.32
C LEU A 55 -5.11 6.60 -11.26
N LYS A 56 -3.89 7.13 -11.30
CA LYS A 56 -3.50 8.18 -12.25
C LYS A 56 -3.61 7.69 -13.70
N ASP A 57 -3.08 6.52 -14.00
CA ASP A 57 -3.16 5.94 -15.35
C ASP A 57 -4.61 5.70 -15.77
N LYS A 58 -5.43 5.17 -14.85
CA LYS A 58 -6.87 5.00 -15.09
C LYS A 58 -7.58 6.33 -15.32
N THR A 59 -7.20 7.38 -14.58
CA THR A 59 -7.76 8.72 -14.75
C THR A 59 -7.41 9.29 -16.12
N ILE A 60 -6.15 9.16 -16.55
CA ILE A 60 -5.69 9.60 -17.89
C ILE A 60 -6.43 8.84 -18.99
N TYR A 61 -6.56 7.51 -18.84
CA TYR A 61 -7.30 6.67 -19.78
C TYR A 61 -8.77 7.13 -19.90
N LEU A 62 -9.45 7.30 -18.76
CA LEU A 62 -10.85 7.74 -18.74
C LEU A 62 -11.03 9.15 -19.29
N GLN A 63 -10.11 10.08 -19.01
CA GLN A 63 -10.15 11.42 -19.60
C GLN A 63 -10.01 11.38 -21.13
N ASN A 64 -9.12 10.54 -21.64
CA ASN A 64 -8.98 10.34 -23.08
C ASN A 64 -10.23 9.70 -23.69
N GLU A 65 -10.85 8.74 -22.99
CA GLU A 65 -12.09 8.12 -23.43
C GLU A 65 -13.25 9.13 -23.45
N VAL A 66 -13.39 9.95 -22.42
CA VAL A 66 -14.36 11.06 -22.38
C VAL A 66 -14.12 12.03 -23.54
N LYS A 67 -12.86 12.39 -23.81
CA LYS A 67 -12.52 13.28 -24.93
C LYS A 67 -12.91 12.68 -26.28
N LYS A 68 -12.66 11.38 -26.48
CA LYS A 68 -13.08 10.66 -27.69
C LYS A 68 -14.61 10.58 -27.78
N LEU A 69 -15.30 10.30 -26.68
CA LEU A 69 -16.77 10.25 -26.63
C LEU A 69 -17.42 11.64 -26.76
N SER A 70 -16.68 12.73 -26.53
CA SER A 70 -17.16 14.09 -26.77
C SER A 70 -17.10 14.48 -28.25
N ASP A 71 -16.35 13.74 -29.07
CA ASP A 71 -16.24 13.97 -30.51
C ASP A 71 -17.41 13.27 -31.24
N PRO A 72 -18.32 14.03 -31.87
CA PRO A 72 -19.49 13.46 -32.53
C PRO A 72 -19.13 12.52 -33.70
N ASP A 73 -18.00 12.73 -34.38
CA ASP A 73 -17.56 11.85 -35.47
C ASP A 73 -17.04 10.52 -34.92
N TYR A 74 -16.34 10.55 -33.78
CA TYR A 74 -15.91 9.35 -33.08
C TYR A 74 -17.11 8.56 -32.53
N VAL A 75 -18.10 9.22 -31.94
CA VAL A 75 -19.33 8.58 -31.44
C VAL A 75 -20.11 7.94 -32.59
N ALA A 76 -20.27 8.63 -33.71
CA ALA A 76 -20.94 8.08 -34.89
C ALA A 76 -20.18 6.86 -35.44
N LYS A 77 -18.84 6.92 -35.51
CA LYS A 77 -18.00 5.78 -35.92
C LYS A 77 -18.12 4.60 -34.96
N TYR A 78 -18.06 4.85 -33.66
CA TYR A 78 -18.23 3.83 -32.62
C TYR A 78 -19.60 3.17 -32.68
N ALA A 79 -20.67 3.95 -32.90
CA ALA A 79 -22.03 3.44 -33.09
C ALA A 79 -22.15 2.55 -34.34
N ARG A 80 -21.53 2.93 -35.47
CA ARG A 80 -21.48 2.11 -36.68
C ARG A 80 -20.71 0.81 -36.46
N GLU A 81 -19.55 0.85 -35.82
CA GLU A 81 -18.69 -0.32 -35.63
C GLU A 81 -19.19 -1.30 -34.57
N LYS A 82 -19.69 -0.80 -33.43
CA LYS A 82 -20.12 -1.64 -32.30
C LYS A 82 -21.59 -2.01 -32.32
N TYR A 83 -22.43 -1.11 -32.81
CA TYR A 83 -23.89 -1.28 -32.77
C TYR A 83 -24.52 -1.38 -34.15
N LEU A 84 -23.70 -1.42 -35.22
CA LEU A 84 -24.16 -1.50 -36.60
C LEU A 84 -25.18 -0.41 -36.93
N TYR A 85 -24.99 0.78 -36.34
CA TYR A 85 -25.82 1.94 -36.63
C TYR A 85 -25.55 2.39 -38.08
N SER A 86 -26.53 2.99 -38.74
CA SER A 86 -26.40 3.48 -40.13
C SER A 86 -27.07 4.85 -40.21
N LYS A 87 -26.46 5.79 -40.94
CA LYS A 87 -27.06 7.11 -41.18
C LYS A 87 -28.19 6.98 -42.22
N ASP A 88 -29.11 7.94 -42.25
CA ASP A 88 -30.15 8.02 -43.28
C ASP A 88 -29.55 7.91 -44.69
N GLY A 89 -29.87 6.82 -45.39
CA GLY A 89 -29.33 6.45 -46.70
C GLY A 89 -28.25 5.35 -46.73
N GLU A 90 -27.80 4.83 -45.58
CA GLU A 90 -26.83 3.73 -45.45
C GLU A 90 -27.54 2.39 -45.11
N TYR A 91 -27.12 1.26 -45.70
CA TYR A 91 -27.66 -0.08 -45.42
C TYR A 91 -26.65 -0.93 -44.64
N THR A 92 -27.04 -1.46 -43.47
CA THR A 92 -26.24 -2.46 -42.75
C THR A 92 -26.52 -3.86 -43.30
N ILE A 93 -25.51 -4.50 -43.87
CA ILE A 93 -25.58 -5.90 -44.33
C ILE A 93 -24.96 -6.80 -43.25
N LYS A 94 -25.77 -7.66 -42.63
CA LYS A 94 -25.29 -8.77 -41.79
C LYS A 94 -25.16 -10.00 -42.67
N LEU A 95 -23.93 -10.41 -43.00
CA LEU A 95 -23.71 -11.71 -43.64
C LEU A 95 -23.86 -12.84 -42.61
N PRO A 96 -24.49 -13.97 -42.98
CA PRO A 96 -24.60 -15.16 -42.12
C PRO A 96 -23.25 -15.81 -41.85
#